data_AF-A0A538GVD7-F1
#
_entry.id   AF-A0A538GVD7-F1
#
_cell.length_a   1.000
_cell.length_b   1.000
_cell.length_c   1.000
_cell.angle_alpha   90.00
_cell.angle_beta   90.00
_cell.angle_gamma   90.00
#
_symmetry.space_group_name_H-M   'P 1'
#
loop_
_entity.id
_entity.type
_entity.pdbx_description
1 polymer ?
#
loop_
_entity_poly.entity_id
_entity_poly.type
_entity_poly.pdbx_seq_one_letter_code
_entity_poly.pdbx_strand_id
1 'polypeptide(L)'
;MLILPFAAWGCGSSRTLSVSVPPVDTTVLDMALKRLAAAHLRVQLTSFGPLPAGYELGNADVGDQDPEAATRVKAGSVVRLDMHGPNPIPSPVVAIRHPATVTVPTLVGLTWAEARRAVSPGYWLAIGHVPALGPHDPNDVYSSYVDIGQSPTPGTKLPFGGVTVSDGGFRPTVVQLRIGRR
;
A
#
# COMPACT_ATOMS: atom_id res chain seq x y z
N MET A 1 -11.26 5.76 68.64
CA MET A 1 -10.00 5.69 67.86
C MET A 1 -9.86 4.22 67.48
N LEU A 2 -10.01 3.74 66.25
CA LEU A 2 -9.77 4.27 64.91
C LEU A 2 -10.74 3.54 63.94
N ILE A 3 -11.57 4.25 63.19
CA ILE A 3 -12.34 3.67 62.07
C ILE A 3 -11.46 3.79 60.83
N LEU A 4 -10.96 2.67 60.32
CA LEU A 4 -10.25 2.63 59.04
C LEU A 4 -11.28 2.75 57.91
N PRO A 5 -11.21 3.77 57.04
CA PRO A 5 -12.00 3.75 55.83
C PRO A 5 -11.39 2.71 54.89
N PHE A 6 -12.15 1.66 54.59
CA PHE A 6 -11.89 0.85 53.41
C PHE A 6 -12.04 1.77 52.20
N ALA A 7 -10.90 2.22 51.66
CA ALA A 7 -10.84 2.81 50.33
C ALA A 7 -11.25 1.70 49.35
N ALA A 8 -12.52 1.73 48.94
CA ALA A 8 -12.98 0.99 47.78
C ALA A 8 -12.17 1.51 46.58
N TRP A 9 -11.19 0.71 46.15
CA TRP A 9 -10.57 0.87 44.84
C TRP A 9 -11.68 0.76 43.81
N GLY A 10 -12.04 1.93 43.25
CA GLY A 10 -12.92 2.01 42.10
C GLY A 10 -12.34 1.13 41.01
N CYS A 11 -13.14 0.16 40.56
CA CYS A 11 -12.93 -0.50 39.28
C CYS A 11 -12.71 0.58 38.24
N GLY A 12 -11.49 0.68 37.72
CA GLY A 12 -11.15 1.55 36.61
C GLY A 12 -12.05 1.17 35.45
N SER A 13 -13.05 2.00 35.16
CA SER A 13 -13.73 1.94 33.88
C SER A 13 -12.64 2.14 32.84
N SER A 14 -12.30 1.08 32.09
CA SER A 14 -11.63 1.23 30.80
C SER A 14 -12.61 2.02 29.94
N ARG A 15 -12.54 3.35 30.05
CA ARG A 15 -13.27 4.29 29.21
C ARG A 15 -12.87 3.94 27.80
N THR A 16 -13.74 3.22 27.10
CA THR A 16 -13.49 2.83 25.73
C THR A 16 -13.40 4.12 24.94
N LEU A 17 -12.19 4.47 24.48
CA LEU A 17 -11.97 5.70 23.75
C LEU A 17 -12.80 5.62 22.46
N SER A 18 -13.84 6.44 22.37
CA SER A 18 -14.63 6.56 21.16
C SER A 18 -13.93 7.53 20.22
N VAL A 19 -13.69 7.10 18.99
CA VAL A 19 -13.05 7.87 17.93
C VAL A 19 -14.02 8.07 16.77
N SER A 20 -13.87 9.18 16.06
CA SER A 20 -14.60 9.43 14.83
C SER A 20 -13.82 8.84 13.66
N VAL A 21 -14.49 8.10 12.79
CA VAL A 21 -13.87 7.60 11.55
C VAL A 21 -13.53 8.79 10.65
N PRO A 22 -12.27 8.93 10.18
CA PRO A 22 -11.88 10.00 9.27
C PRO A 22 -12.42 9.74 7.85
N PRO A 23 -12.61 10.79 7.03
CA PRO A 23 -12.90 10.62 5.61
C PRO A 23 -11.64 10.14 4.87
N VAL A 24 -11.72 9.02 4.18
CA VAL A 24 -10.65 8.38 3.41
C VAL A 24 -11.10 7.86 2.04
N ASP A 25 -12.41 7.74 1.80
CA ASP A 25 -13.16 7.35 0.58
C ASP A 25 -12.90 8.14 -0.72
N THR A 26 -12.05 9.16 -0.69
CA THR A 26 -11.69 9.98 -1.87
C THR A 26 -10.18 10.27 -1.90
N THR A 27 -9.40 9.44 -1.21
CA THR A 27 -7.96 9.61 -1.07
C THR A 27 -7.20 8.40 -1.57
N VAL A 28 -5.90 8.60 -1.82
CA VAL A 28 -4.99 7.48 -2.08
C VAL A 28 -4.69 6.70 -0.79
N LEU A 29 -4.37 5.42 -0.93
CA LEU A 29 -4.11 4.49 0.17
C LEU A 29 -3.09 5.03 1.18
N ASP A 30 -1.99 5.65 0.73
CA ASP A 30 -0.96 6.23 1.62
C ASP A 30 -1.55 7.26 2.60
N MET A 31 -2.48 8.09 2.12
CA MET A 31 -3.13 9.10 2.95
C MET A 31 -4.20 8.48 3.84
N ALA A 32 -4.96 7.52 3.33
CA ALA A 32 -5.94 6.76 4.10
C ALA A 32 -5.27 6.07 5.31
N LEU A 33 -4.17 5.35 5.10
CA LEU A 33 -3.44 4.65 6.15
C LEU A 33 -2.94 5.61 7.24
N LYS A 34 -2.38 6.77 6.85
CA LYS A 34 -1.94 7.80 7.80
C LYS A 34 -3.10 8.34 8.65
N ARG A 35 -4.25 8.59 8.03
CA ARG A 35 -5.45 9.09 8.74
C ARG A 35 -6.01 8.04 9.70
N LEU A 36 -6.09 6.78 9.28
CA LEU A 36 -6.57 5.68 10.11
C LEU A 36 -5.61 5.42 11.28
N ALA A 37 -4.30 5.44 11.05
CA ALA A 37 -3.29 5.31 12.11
C ALA A 37 -3.44 6.42 13.16
N ALA A 38 -3.59 7.68 12.72
CA ALA A 38 -3.78 8.82 13.62
C ALA A 38 -5.09 8.74 14.44
N ALA A 39 -6.11 8.08 13.91
CA ALA A 39 -7.37 7.81 14.60
C ALA A 39 -7.32 6.54 15.48
N HIS A 40 -6.19 5.85 15.55
CA HIS A 40 -6.02 4.55 16.22
C HIS A 40 -7.01 3.49 15.72
N LEU A 41 -7.27 3.48 14.40
CA LEU A 41 -8.13 2.51 13.73
C LEU A 41 -7.30 1.47 12.99
N ARG A 42 -7.89 0.29 12.81
CA ARG A 42 -7.34 -0.78 11.98
C ARG A 42 -7.93 -0.68 10.58
N VAL A 43 -7.22 -1.24 9.60
CA VAL A 43 -7.63 -1.23 8.21
C VAL A 43 -7.87 -2.64 7.69
N GLN A 44 -8.87 -2.81 6.84
CA GLN A 44 -9.08 -4.00 6.02
C GLN A 44 -9.19 -3.54 4.56
N LEU A 45 -8.53 -4.22 3.63
CA LEU A 45 -8.55 -3.87 2.20
C LEU A 45 -9.27 -4.96 1.43
N THR A 46 -10.18 -4.60 0.52
CA THR A 46 -10.66 -5.56 -0.49
C THR A 46 -9.61 -5.78 -1.58
N SER A 47 -9.77 -6.84 -2.36
CA SER A 47 -8.88 -7.13 -3.49
C SER A 47 -9.10 -6.14 -4.63
N PHE A 48 -8.03 -5.72 -5.29
CA PHE A 48 -8.09 -4.78 -6.41
C PHE A 48 -6.92 -4.94 -7.38
N GLY A 49 -6.96 -4.21 -8.48
CA GLY A 49 -5.94 -4.20 -9.52
C GLY A 49 -6.57 -4.07 -10.92
N PRO A 50 -5.75 -3.95 -11.98
CA PRO A 50 -4.29 -3.89 -11.98
C PRO A 50 -3.74 -2.53 -11.51
N LEU A 51 -2.50 -2.52 -10.99
CA LEU A 51 -1.70 -1.31 -10.80
C LEU A 51 -0.69 -1.22 -11.95
N PRO A 52 -0.91 -0.29 -12.91
CA PRO A 52 -0.05 -0.19 -14.08
C PRO A 52 1.37 0.25 -13.71
N ALA A 53 2.29 0.07 -14.66
CA ALA A 53 3.69 0.44 -14.49
C ALA A 53 3.82 1.87 -13.96
N GLY A 54 4.61 2.06 -12.90
CA GLY A 54 4.86 3.37 -12.33
C GLY A 54 3.79 3.89 -11.38
N TYR A 55 2.74 3.10 -11.13
CA TYR A 55 1.83 3.31 -10.00
C TYR A 55 2.27 2.47 -8.82
N GLU A 56 2.60 3.14 -7.73
CA GLU A 56 2.92 2.48 -6.46
C GLU A 56 1.63 2.05 -5.75
N LEU A 57 1.71 1.00 -4.94
CA LEU A 57 0.57 0.52 -4.14
C LEU A 57 -0.06 1.60 -3.26
N GLY A 58 0.76 2.52 -2.71
CA GLY A 58 0.26 3.63 -1.90
C GLY A 58 -0.54 4.68 -2.68
N ASN A 59 -0.46 4.67 -4.01
CA ASN A 59 -1.23 5.55 -4.89
C ASN A 59 -2.52 4.90 -5.40
N ALA A 60 -2.88 3.71 -4.89
CA ALA A 60 -4.18 3.11 -5.17
C ALA A 60 -5.29 3.99 -4.56
N ASP A 61 -6.39 4.12 -5.29
CA ASP A 61 -7.52 4.95 -4.86
C ASP A 61 -8.38 4.15 -3.87
N VAL A 62 -8.81 4.81 -2.80
CA VAL A 62 -9.90 4.33 -1.96
C VAL A 62 -11.19 4.82 -2.60
N GLY A 63 -12.05 3.91 -3.04
CA GLY A 63 -13.34 4.24 -3.65
C GLY A 63 -14.46 4.38 -2.65
N ASP A 64 -14.43 3.59 -1.57
CA ASP A 64 -15.43 3.61 -0.51
C ASP A 64 -14.82 3.17 0.82
N GLN A 65 -15.49 3.52 1.92
CA GLN A 65 -15.12 3.10 3.27
C GLN A 65 -16.33 2.64 4.08
N ASP A 66 -16.13 1.64 4.93
CA ASP A 66 -17.10 1.22 5.93
C ASP A 66 -16.39 0.98 7.28
N PRO A 67 -16.80 1.62 8.38
CA PRO A 67 -17.90 2.57 8.49
C PRO A 67 -17.65 3.91 7.78
N GLU A 68 -18.76 4.57 7.43
CA GLU A 68 -18.79 5.89 6.82
C GLU A 68 -18.03 6.93 7.65
N ALA A 69 -17.54 7.97 6.96
CA ALA A 69 -16.88 9.09 7.61
C ALA A 69 -17.77 9.71 8.71
N ALA A 70 -17.13 10.24 9.76
CA ALA A 70 -17.79 10.78 10.95
C ALA A 70 -18.51 9.75 11.85
N THR A 71 -18.58 8.47 11.46
CA THR A 71 -19.13 7.41 12.32
C THR A 71 -18.34 7.29 13.62
N ARG A 72 -19.02 7.17 14.75
CA ARG A 72 -18.37 6.98 16.06
C ARG A 72 -18.15 5.51 16.34
N VAL A 73 -16.90 5.11 16.48
CA VAL A 73 -16.48 3.73 16.75
C VAL A 73 -15.56 3.67 17.96
N LYS A 74 -15.24 2.45 18.41
CA LYS A 74 -14.22 2.24 19.44
C LYS A 74 -12.83 2.36 18.82
N ALA A 75 -11.86 2.92 19.51
CA ALA A 75 -10.46 2.80 19.09
C ALA A 75 -10.09 1.32 18.86
N GLY A 76 -9.30 1.06 17.83
CA GLY A 76 -8.96 -0.29 17.36
C GLY A 76 -10.03 -0.97 16.49
N SER A 77 -11.17 -0.31 16.24
CA SER A 77 -12.16 -0.80 15.27
C SER A 77 -11.57 -0.83 13.86
N VAL A 78 -12.14 -1.69 13.02
CA VAL A 78 -11.70 -1.88 11.64
C VAL A 78 -12.50 -0.96 10.73
N VAL A 79 -11.80 -0.30 9.80
CA VAL A 79 -12.39 0.34 8.63
C VAL A 79 -12.04 -0.50 7.41
N ARG A 80 -13.06 -1.03 6.74
CA ARG A 80 -12.94 -1.69 5.43
C ARG A 80 -12.85 -0.61 4.37
N LEU A 81 -11.84 -0.74 3.50
CA LEU A 81 -11.66 0.11 2.34
C LEU A 81 -11.93 -0.70 1.09
N ASP A 82 -12.84 -0.18 0.27
CA ASP A 82 -13.02 -0.68 -1.08
C ASP A 82 -12.06 0.05 -2.01
N MET A 83 -11.17 -0.74 -2.62
CA MET A 83 -9.99 -0.23 -3.30
C MET A 83 -10.18 -0.27 -4.81
N HIS A 84 -9.60 0.72 -5.49
CA HIS A 84 -9.53 0.79 -6.94
C HIS A 84 -8.10 1.00 -7.42
N GLY A 85 -7.79 0.45 -8.59
CA GLY A 85 -6.57 0.82 -9.30
C GLY A 85 -6.66 2.27 -9.78
N PRO A 86 -5.54 3.01 -9.79
CA PRO A 86 -5.51 4.36 -10.31
C PRO A 86 -5.73 4.37 -11.82
N ASN A 87 -6.19 5.51 -12.35
CA ASN A 87 -6.38 5.72 -13.79
C ASN A 87 -5.71 7.03 -14.25
N PRO A 88 -4.38 7.06 -14.47
CA PRO A 88 -3.87 7.19 -15.87
C PRO A 88 -2.52 6.48 -16.21
N ILE A 89 -1.96 6.79 -17.39
CA ILE A 89 -0.72 6.25 -18.02
C ILE A 89 0.54 6.93 -17.41
N PRO A 90 1.60 6.20 -17.02
CA PRO A 90 2.84 6.81 -16.55
C PRO A 90 3.52 7.63 -17.66
N SER A 91 3.97 8.85 -17.34
CA SER A 91 4.85 9.61 -18.22
C SER A 91 6.25 8.99 -18.24
N PRO A 92 6.83 8.68 -19.41
CA PRO A 92 8.19 8.17 -19.47
C PRO A 92 9.18 9.24 -19.04
N VAL A 93 10.01 8.92 -18.05
CA VAL A 93 11.17 9.72 -17.68
C VAL A 93 12.33 9.28 -18.57
N VAL A 94 12.75 10.15 -19.49
CA VAL A 94 13.97 9.96 -20.27
C VAL A 94 15.09 10.71 -19.55
N ALA A 95 15.94 9.99 -18.82
CA ALA A 95 17.13 10.63 -18.22
C ALA A 95 18.12 11.02 -19.34
N ILE A 96 18.74 12.20 -19.23
CA ILE A 96 19.65 12.72 -20.27
C ILE A 96 21.00 11.96 -20.30
N ARG A 97 21.37 11.29 -19.19
CA ARG A 97 22.48 10.35 -19.10
C ARG A 97 22.08 9.13 -18.27
N HIS A 98 22.11 7.96 -18.88
CA HIS A 98 21.83 6.68 -18.23
C HIS A 98 22.64 5.57 -18.88
N PRO A 99 22.86 4.42 -18.19
CA PRO A 99 23.39 3.24 -18.86
C PRO A 99 22.44 2.79 -19.97
N ALA A 100 22.94 2.03 -20.96
CA ALA A 100 22.11 1.50 -22.04
C ALA A 100 21.10 0.46 -21.52
N THR A 101 21.44 -0.27 -20.46
CA THR A 101 20.61 -1.33 -19.89
C THR A 101 20.51 -1.23 -18.38
N VAL A 102 19.43 -1.75 -17.83
CA VAL A 102 19.24 -2.04 -16.40
C VAL A 102 19.16 -3.56 -16.20
N THR A 103 19.64 -4.03 -15.05
CA THR A 103 19.53 -5.45 -14.67
C THR A 103 18.32 -5.63 -13.75
N VAL A 104 17.46 -6.59 -14.05
CA VAL A 104 16.31 -6.92 -13.20
C VAL A 104 16.81 -7.43 -11.85
N PRO A 105 16.45 -6.80 -10.72
CA PRO A 105 16.87 -7.26 -9.40
C PRO A 105 16.07 -8.49 -8.95
N THR A 106 16.55 -9.14 -7.89
CA THR A 106 15.77 -10.16 -7.17
C THR A 106 14.82 -9.46 -6.19
N LEU A 107 13.52 -9.56 -6.44
CA LEU A 107 12.45 -8.97 -5.62
C LEU A 107 11.56 -10.03 -4.96
N VAL A 108 11.50 -11.24 -5.52
CA VAL A 108 10.74 -12.35 -4.92
C VAL A 108 11.21 -12.61 -3.49
N GLY A 109 10.24 -12.71 -2.57
CA GLY A 109 10.45 -12.87 -1.15
C GLY A 109 10.60 -11.57 -0.37
N LEU A 110 10.79 -10.43 -1.05
CA LEU A 110 10.74 -9.11 -0.41
C LEU A 110 9.31 -8.69 -0.14
N THR A 111 9.09 -8.03 0.98
CA THR A 111 7.85 -7.30 1.24
C THR A 111 7.69 -6.14 0.25
N TRP A 112 6.49 -5.61 0.07
CA TRP A 112 6.29 -4.42 -0.77
C TRP A 112 7.13 -3.22 -0.27
N ALA A 113 7.25 -3.05 1.05
CA ALA A 113 8.09 -2.03 1.66
C ALA A 113 9.58 -2.17 1.29
N GLU A 114 10.10 -3.40 1.27
CA GLU A 114 11.48 -3.71 0.88
C GLU A 114 11.69 -3.60 -0.64
N ALA A 115 10.76 -4.15 -1.43
CA ALA A 115 10.81 -4.10 -2.88
C ALA A 115 10.85 -2.65 -3.38
N ARG A 116 10.02 -1.75 -2.83
CA ARG A 116 10.02 -0.31 -3.16
C ARG A 116 11.38 0.34 -2.92
N ARG A 117 12.09 -0.05 -1.86
CA ARG A 117 13.44 0.47 -1.54
C ARG A 117 14.51 -0.13 -2.44
N ALA A 118 14.31 -1.35 -2.93
CA ALA A 118 15.20 -2.00 -3.87
C ALA A 118 15.05 -1.50 -5.31
N VAL A 119 13.96 -0.76 -5.62
CA VAL A 119 13.76 -0.20 -6.96
C VAL A 119 14.90 0.75 -7.31
N SER A 120 15.52 0.51 -8.45
CA SER A 120 16.53 1.36 -9.05
C SER A 120 15.94 2.14 -10.21
N PRO A 121 16.44 3.35 -10.53
CA PRO A 121 16.03 4.05 -11.73
C PRO A 121 16.31 3.19 -12.99
N GLY A 122 15.39 3.25 -13.96
CA GLY A 122 15.55 2.57 -15.26
C GLY A 122 14.50 1.51 -15.59
N TYR A 123 13.62 1.17 -14.66
CA TYR A 123 12.43 0.37 -14.92
C TYR A 123 11.29 0.78 -14.01
N TRP A 124 10.07 0.38 -14.35
CA TRP A 124 8.88 0.57 -13.53
C TRP A 124 8.36 -0.75 -12.98
N LEU A 125 7.87 -0.72 -11.75
CA LEU A 125 7.11 -1.84 -11.20
C LEU A 125 5.67 -1.76 -11.68
N ALA A 126 5.09 -2.91 -12.02
CA ALA A 126 3.65 -3.07 -12.24
C ALA A 126 3.15 -4.23 -11.36
N ILE A 127 1.90 -4.15 -10.89
CA ILE A 127 1.27 -5.24 -10.13
C ILE A 127 -0.02 -5.64 -10.84
N GLY A 128 -0.17 -6.93 -11.16
CA GLY A 128 -1.34 -7.40 -11.89
C GLY A 128 -2.59 -7.47 -10.99
N HIS A 129 -2.39 -7.81 -9.73
CA HIS A 129 -3.45 -8.01 -8.76
C HIS A 129 -2.92 -7.83 -7.33
N VAL A 130 -3.70 -7.15 -6.50
CA VAL A 130 -3.46 -6.97 -5.06
C VAL A 130 -4.51 -7.81 -4.30
N PRO A 131 -4.10 -8.84 -3.55
CA PRO A 131 -5.05 -9.65 -2.78
C PRO A 131 -5.65 -8.86 -1.62
N ALA A 132 -6.87 -9.22 -1.22
CA ALA A 132 -7.52 -8.63 -0.06
C ALA A 132 -6.68 -8.83 1.22
N LEU A 133 -6.70 -7.84 2.11
CA LEU A 133 -5.98 -7.86 3.38
C LEU A 133 -6.98 -7.77 4.52
N GLY A 134 -6.91 -8.72 5.46
CA GLY A 134 -7.73 -8.69 6.66
C GLY A 134 -7.36 -7.53 7.61
N PRO A 135 -8.03 -7.43 8.77
CA PRO A 135 -7.76 -6.38 9.75
C PRO A 135 -6.28 -6.28 10.14
N HIS A 136 -5.63 -5.16 9.83
CA HIS A 136 -4.22 -4.90 10.09
C HIS A 136 -3.98 -3.53 10.72
N ASP A 137 -2.82 -3.35 11.34
CA ASP A 137 -2.32 -2.03 11.69
C ASP A 137 -2.04 -1.27 10.37
N PRO A 138 -2.54 -0.03 10.20
CA PRO A 138 -2.29 0.73 8.99
C PRO A 138 -0.80 0.94 8.68
N ASN A 139 0.07 0.92 9.69
CA ASN A 139 1.52 1.07 9.50
C ASN A 139 2.19 -0.19 8.92
N ASP A 140 1.53 -1.35 8.99
CA ASP A 140 2.09 -2.64 8.60
C ASP A 140 1.61 -3.14 7.23
N VAL A 141 0.69 -2.42 6.58
CA VAL A 141 0.07 -2.85 5.31
C VAL A 141 1.10 -3.20 4.24
N TYR A 142 2.12 -2.38 4.05
CA TYR A 142 3.15 -2.64 3.03
C TYR A 142 4.13 -3.77 3.39
N SER A 143 4.28 -4.06 4.68
CA SER A 143 5.08 -5.19 5.16
C SER A 143 4.32 -6.52 5.11
N SER A 144 3.00 -6.45 4.91
CA SER A 144 2.07 -7.59 4.88
C SER A 144 1.87 -8.17 3.48
N TYR A 145 2.34 -7.46 2.45
CA TYR A 145 2.42 -7.97 1.08
C TYR A 145 3.85 -8.40 0.77
N VAL A 146 3.99 -9.53 0.09
CA VAL A 146 5.27 -10.09 -0.35
C VAL A 146 5.22 -10.37 -1.85
N ASP A 147 6.30 -10.08 -2.57
CA ASP A 147 6.41 -10.52 -3.97
C ASP A 147 6.58 -12.04 -4.02
N ILE A 148 5.63 -12.72 -4.64
CA ILE A 148 5.62 -14.17 -4.83
C ILE A 148 5.96 -14.56 -6.28
N GLY A 149 6.30 -13.59 -7.12
CA GLY A 149 6.76 -13.87 -8.47
C GLY A 149 6.94 -12.60 -9.28
N GLN A 150 8.06 -12.54 -9.99
CA GLN A 150 8.39 -11.43 -10.87
C GLN A 150 8.61 -11.89 -12.31
N SER A 151 8.41 -10.98 -13.25
CA SER A 151 8.80 -11.13 -14.65
C SER A 151 9.29 -9.78 -15.19
N PRO A 152 10.43 -9.71 -15.91
CA PRO A 152 11.32 -10.82 -16.26
C PRO A 152 12.07 -11.41 -15.05
N THR A 153 12.78 -12.53 -15.25
CA THR A 153 13.54 -13.18 -14.16
C THR A 153 14.70 -12.32 -13.69
N PRO A 154 15.12 -12.44 -12.41
CA PRO A 154 16.30 -11.74 -11.89
C PRO A 154 17.54 -11.95 -12.76
N GLY A 155 18.36 -10.92 -12.92
CA GLY A 155 19.56 -10.94 -13.75
C GLY A 155 19.32 -10.64 -15.24
N THR A 156 18.07 -10.61 -15.70
CA THR A 156 17.74 -10.21 -17.08
C THR A 156 18.19 -8.78 -17.34
N LYS A 157 18.84 -8.53 -18.49
CA LYS A 157 19.19 -7.19 -18.94
C LYS A 157 18.08 -6.62 -19.81
N LEU A 158 17.58 -5.45 -19.44
CA LEU A 158 16.54 -4.73 -20.15
C LEU A 158 17.06 -3.37 -20.60
N PRO A 159 16.53 -2.79 -21.69
CA PRO A 159 16.86 -1.42 -22.06
C PRO A 159 16.53 -0.47 -20.91
N PHE A 160 17.39 0.49 -20.60
CA PHE A 160 17.10 1.46 -19.55
C PHE A 160 15.93 2.33 -19.98
N GLY A 161 14.90 2.45 -19.15
CA GLY A 161 13.74 3.31 -19.40
C GLY A 161 12.80 2.82 -20.50
N GLY A 162 13.21 1.92 -21.39
CA GLY A 162 12.35 1.37 -22.43
C GLY A 162 12.95 1.52 -23.82
N VAL A 163 12.11 1.32 -24.83
CA VAL A 163 12.48 1.44 -26.24
C VAL A 163 11.39 2.16 -27.03
N THR A 164 11.82 2.98 -27.98
CA THR A 164 10.93 3.45 -29.05
C THR A 164 10.59 2.28 -29.96
N VAL A 165 9.32 2.12 -30.29
CA VAL A 165 8.82 1.10 -31.22
C VAL A 165 8.57 1.70 -32.61
N SER A 166 8.49 0.86 -33.63
CA SER A 166 8.54 1.27 -35.05
C SER A 166 7.39 2.17 -35.52
N ASP A 167 6.28 2.22 -34.78
CA ASP A 167 5.12 3.09 -35.02
C ASP A 167 5.26 4.48 -34.35
N GLY A 168 6.41 4.78 -33.73
CA GLY A 168 6.64 6.01 -32.98
C GLY A 168 6.15 5.95 -31.53
N GLY A 169 5.62 4.81 -31.08
CA GLY A 169 5.26 4.59 -29.69
C GLY A 169 6.47 4.40 -28.77
N PHE A 170 6.22 4.42 -27.46
CA PHE A 170 7.23 4.13 -26.44
C PHE A 170 6.79 2.94 -25.59
N ARG A 171 7.66 1.93 -25.48
CA ARG A 171 7.44 0.77 -24.61
C ARG A 171 8.35 0.87 -23.39
N PRO A 172 7.81 1.18 -22.20
CA PRO A 172 8.61 1.30 -20.98
C PRO A 172 9.20 -0.05 -20.58
N THR A 173 10.33 0.00 -19.89
CA THR A 173 10.91 -1.19 -19.25
C THR A 173 10.16 -1.49 -17.96
N VAL A 174 9.44 -2.60 -17.92
CA VAL A 174 8.58 -2.96 -16.80
C VAL A 174 9.06 -4.26 -16.14
N VAL A 175 9.06 -4.28 -14.81
CA VAL A 175 9.12 -5.50 -14.01
C VAL A 175 7.72 -5.73 -13.43
N GLN A 176 7.06 -6.75 -13.94
CA GLN A 176 5.76 -7.20 -13.49
C GLN A 176 5.93 -8.02 -12.21
N LEU A 177 5.24 -7.61 -11.15
CA LEU A 177 5.20 -8.31 -9.87
C LEU A 177 3.85 -9.00 -9.68
N ARG A 178 3.89 -10.09 -8.93
CA ARG A 178 2.74 -10.79 -8.41
C ARG A 178 2.91 -10.84 -6.91
N ILE A 179 2.08 -10.07 -6.21
CA ILE A 179 2.14 -10.00 -4.75
C ILE A 179 1.16 -10.98 -4.11
N GLY A 180 1.57 -11.55 -2.98
CA GLY A 180 0.78 -12.37 -2.08
C GLY A 180 0.71 -11.74 -0.69
N ARG A 181 -0.09 -12.35 0.19
CA ARG A 181 -0.05 -12.03 1.62
C ARG A 181 1.12 -12.76 2.27
N ARG A 182 1.78 -12.09 3.21
CA ARG A 182 2.84 -12.66 4.05
C ARG A 182 2.27 -13.57 5.13
#